data_AF-A0A7C9CIC4-F1
#
_entry.id   AF-A0A7C9CIC4-F1
#
_cell.length_a   1.000
_cell.length_b   1.000
_cell.length_c   1.000
_cell.angle_alpha   90.00
_cell.angle_beta   90.00
_cell.angle_gamma   90.00
#
_symmetry.space_group_name_H-M   'P 1'
#
loop_
_entity.id
_entity.type
_entity.pdbx_description
1 polymer ?
#
loop_
_entity_poly.entity_id
_entity_poly.type
_entity_poly.pdbx_seq_one_letter_code
_entity_poly.pdbx_strand_id
1 'polypeptide(L)'
;MFQDVIKHHQRFDFERIPAVVELCWQAGVHPRDFDLQLPNCLSDPVVDAAFNDADIIPANELRSIANRTIWAWETLREGVGKLLLVYPSKVCKYCSEVHVGPSGHKARLCGVFKYQSWRGAHFWEKAGVDDLVPPKIVWSRRPQDPPALLDAGRDFYGHAPAVVDLCSKAGAVLPAKYFCMMKAQGLPGRPEKLAA
;
A
#
# COMPACT_ATOMS: atom_id res chain seq x y z
N MET A 1 24.17 -7.27 17.73
CA MET A 1 23.94 -8.72 17.96
C MET A 1 23.60 -9.34 16.62
N PHE A 2 24.28 -10.42 16.22
CA PHE A 2 23.86 -11.22 15.07
C PHE A 2 22.68 -12.08 15.53
N GLN A 3 21.51 -11.94 14.90
CA GLN A 3 20.39 -12.82 15.18
C GLN A 3 20.76 -14.26 14.77
N ASP A 4 20.44 -15.23 15.63
CA ASP A 4 20.60 -16.64 15.29
C ASP A 4 19.82 -16.99 14.03
N VAL A 5 20.40 -17.89 13.24
CA VAL A 5 19.80 -18.29 11.98
C VAL A 5 18.54 -19.11 12.25
N ILE A 6 17.37 -18.52 11.97
CA ILE A 6 16.09 -19.24 11.96
C ILE A 6 16.22 -20.43 11.00
N LYS A 7 16.17 -21.66 11.55
CA LYS A 7 16.17 -22.88 10.75
C LYS A 7 14.85 -22.98 9.99
N HIS A 8 14.88 -23.66 8.85
CA HIS A 8 13.73 -23.76 7.94
C HIS A 8 12.41 -24.18 8.60
N HIS A 9 12.43 -25.13 9.54
CA HIS A 9 11.23 -25.58 10.26
C HIS A 9 10.72 -24.52 11.24
N GLN A 10 11.63 -23.76 11.85
CA GLN A 10 11.30 -22.78 12.88
C GLN A 10 10.52 -21.58 12.37
N ARG A 11 10.46 -21.35 11.05
CA ARG A 11 9.74 -20.20 10.49
C ARG A 11 8.22 -20.28 10.67
N PHE A 12 7.66 -21.48 10.82
CA PHE A 12 6.24 -21.69 11.09
C PHE A 12 5.93 -21.61 12.59
N ASP A 13 6.97 -21.65 13.42
CA ASP A 13 6.87 -21.53 14.87
C ASP A 13 6.70 -20.07 15.30
N PHE A 14 6.82 -19.12 14.37
CA PHE A 14 6.66 -17.68 14.62
C PHE A 14 5.53 -17.09 13.79
N GLU A 15 4.69 -16.28 14.43
CA GLU A 15 3.67 -15.51 13.72
C GLU A 15 4.32 -14.44 12.84
N ARG A 16 3.83 -14.32 11.61
CA ARG A 16 4.26 -13.26 10.68
C ARG A 16 3.40 -12.02 10.91
N ILE A 17 4.05 -10.88 11.04
CA ILE A 17 3.37 -9.58 11.09
C ILE A 17 3.68 -8.74 9.83
N PRO A 18 2.84 -7.74 9.50
CA PRO A 18 3.14 -6.83 8.40
C PRO A 18 4.47 -6.11 8.63
N ALA A 19 5.27 -5.96 7.58
CA ALA A 19 6.61 -5.35 7.69
C ALA A 19 6.58 -3.92 8.24
N VAL A 20 5.52 -3.14 7.93
CA VAL A 20 5.33 -1.81 8.50
C VAL A 20 5.09 -1.85 10.01
N VAL A 21 4.40 -2.87 10.52
CA VAL A 21 4.13 -3.04 11.95
C VAL A 21 5.42 -3.42 12.67
N GLU A 22 6.19 -4.36 12.12
CA GLU A 22 7.52 -4.69 12.65
C GLU A 22 8.45 -3.47 12.68
N LEU A 23 8.44 -2.66 11.61
CA LEU A 23 9.24 -1.44 11.53
C LEU A 23 8.86 -0.43 12.61
N CYS A 24 7.56 -0.22 12.85
CA CYS A 24 7.08 0.64 13.94
C CYS A 24 7.44 0.06 15.32
N TRP A 25 7.34 -1.26 15.48
CA TRP A 25 7.73 -1.92 16.74
C TRP A 25 9.22 -1.70 17.06
N GLN A 26 10.11 -1.92 16.10
CA GLN A 26 11.55 -1.66 16.27
C GLN A 26 11.84 -0.18 16.55
N ALA A 27 10.96 0.72 16.09
CA ALA A 27 11.02 2.15 16.39
C ALA A 27 10.50 2.54 17.79
N GLY A 28 10.10 1.57 18.61
CA GLY A 28 9.64 1.79 19.98
C GLY A 28 8.13 1.96 20.14
N VAL A 29 7.33 1.66 19.11
CA VAL A 29 5.87 1.65 19.22
C VAL A 29 5.41 0.31 19.78
N HIS A 30 4.76 0.29 20.94
CA HIS A 30 4.21 -0.95 21.49
C HIS A 30 2.70 -1.07 21.17
N PRO A 31 2.17 -2.26 20.83
CA PRO A 31 0.75 -2.53 20.58
C PRO A 31 -0.16 -2.06 21.70
N ARG A 32 0.32 -2.13 22.96
CA ARG A 32 -0.44 -1.63 24.12
C ARG A 32 -0.63 -0.11 24.09
N ASP A 33 0.24 0.62 23.38
CA ASP A 33 0.09 2.06 23.19
C ASP A 33 -1.02 2.39 22.19
N PHE A 34 -1.37 1.47 21.27
CA PHE A 34 -2.50 1.68 20.35
C PHE A 34 -3.83 1.68 21.09
N ASP A 35 -4.03 0.78 22.05
CA ASP A 35 -5.25 0.75 22.87
C ASP A 35 -5.41 2.03 23.72
N LEU A 36 -4.29 2.67 24.10
CA LEU A 36 -4.28 3.92 24.87
C LEU A 36 -4.36 5.18 24.00
N GLN A 37 -3.98 5.11 22.72
CA GLN A 37 -4.02 6.23 21.76
C GLN A 37 -5.27 6.23 20.88
N LEU A 38 -5.98 5.10 20.79
CA LEU A 38 -7.27 4.99 20.07
C LEU A 38 -8.30 6.05 20.50
N PRO A 39 -8.39 6.49 21.78
CA PRO A 39 -9.32 7.55 22.17
C PRO A 39 -8.98 8.92 21.57
N ASN A 40 -7.71 9.18 21.22
CA ASN A 40 -7.23 10.53 20.88
C ASN A 40 -6.91 10.73 19.38
N CYS A 41 -6.68 9.66 18.60
CA CYS A 41 -6.54 9.77 17.14
C CYS A 41 -7.91 9.71 16.41
N LEU A 42 -8.94 9.24 17.10
CA LEU A 42 -10.33 9.17 16.65
C LEU A 42 -11.24 10.17 17.37
N SER A 43 -10.70 11.12 18.14
CA SER A 43 -11.47 12.14 18.87
C SER A 43 -12.08 13.23 17.96
N ASP A 44 -12.52 12.85 16.76
CA ASP A 44 -13.61 13.51 16.05
C ASP A 44 -14.87 12.66 16.29
N PRO A 45 -16.01 13.24 16.68
CA PRO A 45 -17.19 12.52 17.19
C PRO A 45 -17.99 11.74 16.12
N VAL A 46 -17.34 11.13 15.12
CA VAL A 46 -18.01 10.53 13.95
C VAL A 46 -17.78 9.02 13.81
N VAL A 47 -16.87 8.40 14.55
CA VAL A 47 -16.55 6.96 14.36
C VAL A 47 -17.13 6.02 15.42
N ASP A 48 -18.17 6.46 16.14
CA ASP A 48 -18.97 5.59 17.01
C ASP A 48 -20.30 5.18 16.32
N ALA A 49 -20.26 5.00 15.00
CA ALA A 49 -21.35 4.41 14.25
C ALA A 49 -20.99 2.97 13.93
N ALA A 50 -21.51 2.06 14.76
CA ALA A 50 -21.67 0.66 14.38
C ALA A 50 -22.20 0.58 12.94
N PHE A 51 -21.56 -0.24 12.10
CA PHE A 51 -21.96 -0.50 10.72
C PHE A 51 -23.37 -1.11 10.68
N ASN A 52 -24.39 -0.26 10.77
CA ASN A 52 -25.74 -0.60 10.39
C ASN A 52 -25.85 -0.40 8.88
N ASP A 53 -25.97 -1.53 8.20
CA ASP A 53 -26.17 -1.67 6.77
C ASP A 53 -27.53 -1.06 6.36
N ALA A 54 -27.58 0.27 6.14
CA ALA A 54 -28.65 0.96 5.39
C ALA A 54 -28.50 2.49 5.24
N ASP A 55 -27.57 3.17 5.92
CA ASP A 55 -27.50 4.63 5.81
C ASP A 55 -26.58 5.08 4.66
N ILE A 56 -27.18 5.74 3.67
CA ILE A 56 -26.44 6.42 2.59
C ILE A 56 -25.56 7.48 3.23
N ILE A 57 -24.26 7.21 3.34
CA ILE A 57 -23.28 8.19 3.82
C ILE A 57 -23.37 9.42 2.90
N PRO A 58 -23.67 10.62 3.43
CA PRO A 58 -23.87 11.80 2.62
C PRO A 58 -22.55 12.21 1.93
N ALA A 59 -22.66 12.82 0.74
CA ALA A 59 -21.51 13.08 -0.13
C ALA A 59 -20.41 13.96 0.51
N ASN A 60 -20.79 14.85 1.44
CA ASN A 60 -19.85 15.66 2.21
C ASN A 60 -19.03 14.84 3.22
N GLU A 61 -19.66 13.85 3.85
CA GLU A 61 -19.00 12.95 4.78
C GLU A 61 -18.06 11.99 4.05
N LEU A 62 -18.49 11.43 2.90
CA LEU A 62 -17.61 10.64 2.03
C LEU A 62 -16.38 11.43 1.59
N ARG A 63 -16.56 12.71 1.21
CA ARG A 63 -15.45 13.60 0.87
C ARG A 63 -14.50 13.83 2.04
N SER A 64 -15.04 14.02 3.24
CA SER A 64 -14.24 14.20 4.48
C SER A 64 -13.40 12.96 4.78
N ILE A 65 -14.02 11.77 4.75
CA ILE A 65 -13.35 10.48 4.93
C ILE A 65 -12.25 10.30 3.88
N ALA A 66 -12.54 10.61 2.62
CA ALA A 66 -11.57 10.49 1.53
C ALA A 66 -10.38 11.45 1.68
N ASN A 67 -10.62 12.70 2.10
CA ASN A 67 -9.55 13.67 2.40
C ASN A 67 -8.65 13.20 3.56
N ARG A 68 -9.24 12.66 4.64
CA ARG A 68 -8.46 12.09 5.75
C ARG A 68 -7.67 10.86 5.30
N THR A 69 -8.27 10.02 4.46
CA THR A 69 -7.66 8.79 3.95
C THR A 69 -6.45 9.10 3.06
N ILE A 70 -6.55 10.06 2.13
CA ILE A 70 -5.41 10.43 1.29
C ILE A 70 -4.29 11.07 2.11
N TRP A 71 -4.62 11.87 3.12
CA TRP A 71 -3.62 12.44 4.03
C TRP A 71 -2.90 11.34 4.82
N ALA A 72 -3.65 10.40 5.41
CA ALA A 72 -3.07 9.27 6.13
C ALA A 72 -2.17 8.39 5.22
N TRP A 73 -2.58 8.17 3.98
CA TRP A 73 -1.78 7.44 2.98
C TRP A 73 -0.43 8.13 2.72
N GLU A 74 -0.44 9.46 2.55
CA GLU A 74 0.76 10.26 2.33
C GLU A 74 1.68 10.25 3.56
N THR A 75 1.11 10.51 4.74
CA THR A 75 1.84 10.52 6.01
C THR A 75 2.45 9.16 6.31
N LEU A 76 1.73 8.06 6.07
CA LEU A 76 2.23 6.69 6.24
C LEU A 76 3.46 6.45 5.37
N ARG A 77 3.37 6.77 4.07
CA ARG A 77 4.45 6.52 3.12
C ARG A 77 5.68 7.37 3.39
N GLU A 78 5.48 8.64 3.76
CA GLU A 78 6.57 9.51 4.19
C GLU A 78 7.23 9.00 5.47
N GLY A 79 6.43 8.62 6.47
CA GLY A 79 6.90 8.06 7.73
C GLY A 79 7.73 6.78 7.55
N VAL A 80 7.24 5.84 6.73
CA VAL A 80 7.99 4.64 6.35
C VAL A 80 9.31 4.99 5.67
N GLY A 81 9.30 5.98 4.76
CA GLY A 81 10.52 6.47 4.12
C GLY A 81 11.57 6.96 5.12
N LYS A 82 11.15 7.72 6.15
CA LYS A 82 12.02 8.20 7.22
C LYS A 82 12.53 7.05 8.11
N LEU A 83 11.66 6.11 8.49
CA LEU A 83 12.03 4.97 9.30
C LEU A 83 13.06 4.07 8.60
N LEU A 84 12.93 3.87 7.28
CA LEU A 84 13.90 3.11 6.48
C LEU A 84 15.32 3.74 6.43
N LEU A 85 15.48 5.01 6.82
CA LEU A 85 16.79 5.64 6.98
C LEU A 85 17.52 5.17 8.25
N VAL A 86 16.75 4.80 9.28
CA VAL A 86 17.28 4.44 10.62
C VAL A 86 17.29 2.93 10.82
N TYR A 87 16.25 2.24 10.34
CA TYR A 87 16.04 0.80 10.51
C TYR A 87 16.26 0.10 9.16
N PRO A 88 17.44 -0.49 8.92
CA PRO A 88 17.72 -1.20 7.68
C PRO A 88 16.69 -2.29 7.47
N SER A 89 16.14 -2.38 6.27
CA SER A 89 15.18 -3.42 5.90
C SER A 89 15.60 -4.05 4.57
N LYS A 90 15.28 -5.34 4.41
CA LYS A 90 15.60 -6.14 3.23
C LYS A 90 14.32 -6.68 2.61
N VAL A 91 14.26 -6.69 1.28
CA VAL A 91 13.17 -7.33 0.53
C VAL A 91 13.76 -8.43 -0.32
N CYS A 92 13.03 -9.54 -0.47
CA CYS A 92 13.41 -10.56 -1.41
C CYS A 92 12.89 -10.23 -2.80
N LYS A 93 13.81 -10.11 -3.77
CA LYS A 93 13.51 -9.80 -5.17
C LYS A 93 12.44 -10.69 -5.82
N TYR A 94 12.37 -11.97 -5.42
CA TYR A 94 11.56 -12.97 -6.12
C TYR A 94 10.23 -13.30 -5.45
N CYS A 95 10.11 -13.08 -4.14
CA CYS A 95 8.91 -13.45 -3.39
C CYS A 95 8.31 -12.30 -2.59
N SER A 96 8.89 -11.10 -2.70
CA SER A 96 8.44 -9.87 -2.02
C SER A 96 8.38 -9.99 -0.50
N GLU A 97 9.03 -11.00 0.08
CA GLU A 97 9.16 -11.13 1.53
C GLU A 97 10.08 -10.03 2.06
N VAL A 98 9.65 -9.36 3.13
CA VAL A 98 10.40 -8.28 3.76
C VAL A 98 10.90 -8.76 5.12
N HIS A 99 12.16 -8.44 5.42
CA HIS A 99 12.79 -8.60 6.71
C HIS A 99 13.23 -7.22 7.21
N VAL A 100 12.73 -6.81 8.38
CA VAL A 100 13.16 -5.58 9.04
C VAL A 100 14.39 -5.90 9.89
N GLY A 101 15.55 -5.51 9.39
CA GLY A 101 16.84 -5.79 10.00
C GLY A 101 18.00 -5.66 9.01
N PRO A 102 19.24 -5.56 9.51
CA PRO A 102 20.44 -5.36 8.68
C PRO A 102 20.72 -6.52 7.73
N SER A 103 20.27 -7.73 8.04
CA SER A 103 20.52 -8.94 7.26
C SER A 103 19.26 -9.80 7.19
N GLY A 104 18.82 -10.13 5.98
CA GLY A 104 17.66 -11.00 5.80
C GLY A 104 17.89 -12.41 6.35
N HIS A 105 16.79 -13.12 6.64
CA HIS A 105 16.87 -14.48 7.19
C HIS A 105 17.43 -15.48 6.17
N LYS A 106 17.92 -16.63 6.66
CA LYS A 106 18.49 -17.69 5.81
C LYS A 106 17.53 -18.85 5.52
N ALA A 107 16.25 -18.73 5.86
CA ALA A 107 15.24 -19.73 5.47
C ALA A 107 15.27 -19.95 3.94
N ARG A 108 15.15 -21.20 3.49
CA ARG A 108 15.33 -21.58 2.08
C ARG A 108 13.99 -21.84 1.36
N LEU A 109 12.98 -21.00 1.58
CA LEU A 109 11.67 -21.13 0.92
C LEU A 109 11.24 -19.82 0.24
N CYS A 110 12.11 -19.32 -0.62
CA CYS A 110 11.83 -18.18 -1.46
C CYS A 110 10.72 -18.49 -2.48
N GLY A 111 9.48 -18.10 -2.17
CA GLY A 111 8.32 -18.10 -3.07
C GLY A 111 8.23 -19.31 -4.01
N VAL A 112 8.34 -19.04 -5.32
CA VAL A 112 8.19 -20.01 -6.42
C VAL A 112 9.22 -21.15 -6.36
N PHE A 113 10.35 -20.96 -5.68
CA PHE A 113 11.42 -21.96 -5.55
C PHE A 113 11.29 -22.86 -4.32
N LYS A 114 10.15 -22.84 -3.62
CA LYS A 114 9.90 -23.64 -2.41
C LYS A 114 10.19 -25.15 -2.54
N TYR A 115 10.15 -25.69 -3.76
CA TYR A 115 10.39 -27.11 -4.03
C TYR A 115 11.77 -27.42 -4.64
N GLN A 116 12.61 -26.41 -4.88
CA GLN A 116 13.96 -26.62 -5.42
C GLN A 116 15.02 -26.48 -4.32
N SER A 117 15.60 -27.61 -3.91
CA SER A 117 16.56 -27.73 -2.79
C SER A 117 17.77 -26.80 -2.88
N TRP A 118 18.16 -26.42 -4.10
CA TRP A 118 19.34 -25.60 -4.40
C TRP A 118 19.04 -24.12 -4.66
N ARG A 119 17.78 -23.75 -4.95
CA ARG A 119 17.35 -22.36 -5.25
C ARG A 119 16.45 -21.72 -4.18
N GLY A 120 16.20 -22.41 -3.08
CA GLY A 120 15.28 -21.93 -2.05
C GLY A 120 15.73 -20.67 -1.29
N ALA A 121 16.99 -20.24 -1.41
CA ALA A 121 17.49 -19.07 -0.69
C ALA A 121 16.86 -17.76 -1.20
N HIS A 122 16.67 -16.81 -0.29
CA HIS A 122 16.17 -15.48 -0.64
C HIS A 122 17.30 -14.63 -1.22
N PHE A 123 16.99 -13.91 -2.29
CA PHE A 123 17.86 -12.88 -2.83
C PHE A 123 17.47 -11.54 -2.21
N TRP A 124 18.21 -11.13 -1.18
CA TRP A 124 17.92 -9.94 -0.38
C TRP A 124 18.49 -8.67 -1.02
N GLU A 125 17.61 -7.71 -1.30
CA GLU A 125 17.93 -6.35 -1.73
C GLU A 125 17.55 -5.34 -0.63
N LYS A 126 18.00 -4.09 -0.74
CA LYS A 126 17.57 -3.02 0.16
C LYS A 126 16.08 -2.74 -0.08
N ALA A 127 15.27 -2.80 0.98
CA ALA A 127 13.85 -2.47 0.88
C ALA A 127 13.64 -0.95 0.75
N GLY A 128 12.69 -0.56 -0.09
CA GLY A 128 12.15 0.79 -0.23
C GLY A 128 10.72 0.91 0.31
N VAL A 129 10.13 2.10 0.16
CA VAL A 129 8.77 2.39 0.66
C VAL A 129 7.73 1.49 0.00
N ASP A 130 7.86 1.22 -1.30
CA ASP A 130 6.92 0.39 -2.05
C ASP A 130 6.98 -1.10 -1.68
N ASP A 131 8.07 -1.57 -1.06
CA ASP A 131 8.16 -2.95 -0.57
C ASP A 131 7.36 -3.14 0.72
N LEU A 132 7.25 -2.09 1.53
CA LEU A 132 6.51 -2.12 2.80
C LEU A 132 5.07 -1.64 2.65
N VAL A 133 4.84 -0.67 1.76
CA VAL A 133 3.54 -0.05 1.48
C VAL A 133 3.31 -0.08 -0.04
N PRO A 134 3.05 -1.26 -0.64
CA PRO A 134 2.94 -1.38 -2.09
C PRO A 134 1.76 -0.58 -2.64
N PRO A 135 1.98 0.30 -3.64
CA PRO A 135 0.89 0.97 -4.32
C PRO A 135 0.21 -0.02 -5.25
N LYS A 136 -1.03 -0.40 -4.94
CA LYS A 136 -1.86 -1.18 -5.87
C LYS A 136 -2.29 -0.27 -7.01
N ILE A 137 -1.61 -0.33 -8.15
CA ILE A 137 -1.91 0.56 -9.29
C ILE A 137 -3.17 0.12 -10.01
N VAL A 138 -4.06 1.06 -10.30
CA VAL A 138 -5.28 0.88 -11.09
C VAL A 138 -5.28 1.79 -12.30
N TRP A 139 -6.12 1.45 -13.27
CA TRP A 139 -6.50 2.33 -14.36
C TRP A 139 -7.43 3.43 -13.83
N SER A 140 -6.99 4.69 -13.94
CA SER A 140 -7.74 5.87 -13.50
C SER A 140 -8.65 6.33 -14.62
N ARG A 141 -9.97 6.24 -14.39
CA ARG A 141 -11.00 6.73 -15.31
C ARG A 141 -11.22 8.22 -15.11
N ARG A 142 -11.16 9.00 -16.19
CA ARG A 142 -11.49 10.44 -16.18
C ARG A 142 -12.98 10.68 -16.47
N PRO A 143 -13.54 11.86 -16.16
CA PRO A 143 -14.93 12.18 -16.48
C PRO A 143 -15.28 12.00 -17.97
N GLN A 144 -14.33 12.29 -18.88
CA GLN A 144 -14.51 12.13 -20.32
C GLN A 144 -14.32 10.69 -20.84
N ASP A 145 -13.79 9.78 -20.02
CA ASP A 145 -13.56 8.40 -20.42
C ASP A 145 -14.85 7.55 -20.32
N PRO A 146 -14.99 6.51 -21.15
CA PRO A 146 -16.16 5.63 -21.13
C PRO A 146 -16.36 4.97 -19.75
N PRO A 147 -17.62 4.59 -19.40
CA PRO A 147 -17.94 3.91 -18.15
C PRO A 147 -17.07 2.70 -17.83
N ALA A 148 -16.81 1.89 -18.85
CA ALA A 148 -15.84 0.79 -18.82
C ALA A 148 -14.65 1.17 -19.71
N LEU A 149 -13.44 1.10 -19.16
CA LEU A 149 -12.22 1.34 -19.89
C LEU A 149 -11.97 0.18 -20.87
N LEU A 150 -11.70 0.52 -22.13
CA LEU A 150 -11.50 -0.46 -23.21
C LEU A 150 -10.02 -0.62 -23.53
N ASP A 151 -9.59 -1.80 -23.97
CA ASP A 151 -8.18 -2.05 -24.31
C ASP A 151 -7.63 -1.07 -25.35
N ALA A 152 -8.44 -0.67 -26.34
CA ALA A 152 -8.09 0.32 -27.36
C ALA A 152 -7.69 1.70 -26.77
N GLY A 153 -8.14 2.02 -25.56
CA GLY A 153 -7.85 3.29 -24.88
C GLY A 153 -6.70 3.22 -23.88
N ARG A 154 -6.05 2.06 -23.70
CA ARG A 154 -5.07 1.83 -22.62
C ARG A 154 -3.89 2.82 -22.63
N ASP A 155 -3.47 3.30 -23.78
CA ASP A 155 -2.35 4.25 -23.86
C ASP A 155 -2.76 5.68 -23.44
N PHE A 156 -4.06 5.97 -23.41
CA PHE A 156 -4.63 7.28 -23.09
C PHE A 156 -5.07 7.42 -21.64
N TYR A 157 -5.42 6.31 -20.98
CA TYR A 157 -5.88 6.33 -19.60
C TYR A 157 -4.73 6.62 -18.62
N GLY A 158 -5.10 7.23 -17.50
CA GLY A 158 -4.19 7.45 -16.37
C GLY A 158 -4.02 6.18 -15.54
N HIS A 159 -2.99 6.19 -14.70
CA HIS A 159 -2.77 5.18 -13.68
C HIS A 159 -2.63 5.85 -12.32
N ALA A 160 -3.14 5.24 -11.27
CA ALA A 160 -2.95 5.75 -9.92
C ALA A 160 -2.97 4.63 -8.88
N PRO A 161 -2.37 4.83 -7.69
CA PRO A 161 -2.62 3.94 -6.58
C PRO A 161 -4.12 3.86 -6.28
N ALA A 162 -4.62 2.67 -5.97
CA ALA A 162 -6.04 2.39 -5.74
C ALA A 162 -6.65 3.33 -4.68
N VAL A 163 -5.90 3.60 -3.61
CA VAL A 163 -6.31 4.53 -2.54
C VAL A 163 -6.52 5.95 -3.10
N VAL A 164 -5.65 6.39 -3.99
CA VAL A 164 -5.70 7.72 -4.62
C VAL A 164 -6.90 7.84 -5.55
N ASP A 165 -7.09 6.85 -6.44
CA ASP A 165 -8.23 6.82 -7.38
C ASP A 165 -9.57 6.74 -6.63
N LEU A 166 -9.65 5.91 -5.59
CA LEU A 166 -10.83 5.79 -4.73
C LEU A 166 -11.17 7.11 -4.04
N CYS A 167 -10.18 7.76 -3.41
CA CYS A 167 -10.40 9.04 -2.72
C CYS A 167 -10.79 10.15 -3.70
N SER A 168 -10.20 10.16 -4.91
CA SER A 168 -10.57 11.10 -5.97
C SER A 168 -12.05 10.98 -6.34
N LYS A 169 -12.53 9.74 -6.53
CA LYS A 169 -13.93 9.45 -6.88
C LYS A 169 -14.91 9.86 -5.77
N ALA A 170 -14.47 9.83 -4.51
CA ALA A 170 -15.20 10.36 -3.37
C ALA A 170 -15.11 11.90 -3.23
N GLY A 171 -14.42 12.58 -4.14
CA GLY A 171 -14.30 14.04 -4.19
C GLY A 171 -13.18 14.63 -3.32
N ALA A 172 -12.19 13.82 -2.92
CA ALA A 172 -11.04 14.31 -2.18
C ALA A 172 -10.17 15.26 -3.01
N VAL A 173 -9.55 16.22 -2.34
CA VAL A 173 -8.54 17.09 -2.93
C VAL A 173 -7.21 16.34 -2.92
N LEU A 174 -6.73 15.99 -4.12
CA LEU A 174 -5.49 15.23 -4.25
C LEU A 174 -4.26 16.14 -4.37
N PRO A 175 -3.10 15.72 -3.84
CA PRO A 175 -1.81 16.34 -4.13
C PRO A 175 -1.50 16.36 -5.63
N ALA A 176 -0.88 17.45 -6.09
CA ALA A 176 -0.61 17.68 -7.52
C ALA A 176 0.24 16.58 -8.20
N LYS A 177 1.09 15.88 -7.42
CA LYS A 177 1.92 14.78 -7.91
C LYS A 177 1.11 13.61 -8.51
N TYR A 178 -0.17 13.48 -8.16
CA TYR A 178 -1.03 12.43 -8.70
C TYR A 178 -1.71 12.81 -10.01
N PHE A 179 -1.83 14.09 -10.33
CA PHE A 179 -2.56 14.53 -11.53
C PHE A 179 -1.86 14.11 -12.83
N CYS A 180 -0.52 14.07 -12.85
CA CYS A 180 0.22 13.57 -14.00
C CYS A 180 0.00 12.06 -14.20
N MET A 181 0.01 11.29 -13.10
CA MET A 181 -0.23 9.84 -13.13
C MET A 181 -1.65 9.54 -13.62
N MET A 182 -2.64 10.23 -13.06
CA MET A 182 -4.06 10.10 -13.41
C MET A 182 -4.41 10.68 -14.79
N LYS A 183 -3.48 11.39 -15.43
CA LYS A 183 -3.71 12.14 -16.68
C LYS A 183 -4.99 12.99 -16.61
N ALA A 184 -5.21 13.67 -15.48
CA ALA A 184 -6.47 14.37 -15.20
C ALA A 184 -6.89 15.37 -16.29
N GLN A 185 -5.92 16.00 -16.95
CA GLN A 185 -6.11 16.93 -18.08
C GLN A 185 -5.67 16.35 -19.44
N GLY A 186 -5.48 15.04 -19.54
CA GLY A 186 -5.07 14.39 -20.79
C GLY A 186 -6.17 14.45 -21.85
N LEU A 187 -5.76 14.41 -23.11
CA LEU A 187 -6.71 14.31 -24.23
C LEU A 187 -7.41 12.92 -24.26
N PRO A 188 -8.64 12.83 -24.78
CA PRO A 188 -9.28 11.55 -25.03
C PRO A 188 -8.56 10.81 -26.16
N GLY A 189 -8.61 9.47 -26.14
CA GLY A 189 -8.22 8.67 -27.29
C GLY A 189 -9.12 8.98 -28.49
N ARG A 190 -8.58 8.92 -29.71
CA ARG A 190 -9.39 9.10 -30.91
C ARG A 190 -10.45 7.98 -30.92
N PRO A 191 -11.75 8.26 -31.11
CA PRO A 191 -12.72 7.19 -31.29
C PRO A 191 -12.28 6.38 -32.53
N GLU A 192 -12.13 5.08 -32.36
CA GLU A 192 -12.07 4.18 -33.50
C GLU A 192 -13.33 4.46 -34.33
N LYS A 193 -13.13 4.77 -35.61
CA LYS A 193 -14.25 4.71 -36.55
C LYS A 193 -14.81 3.31 -36.42
N LEU A 194 -16.08 3.22 -36.02
CA LEU A 194 -16.86 2.00 -36.02
C LEU A 194 -16.54 1.28 -37.36
N ALA A 195 -15.79 0.19 -37.30
CA ALA A 195 -15.52 -0.62 -38.48
C ALA A 195 -16.89 -1.13 -38.93
N ALA A 196 -17.37 -0.58 -40.05
CA ALA A 196 -18.56 -1.03 -40.75
C ALA A 196 -18.33 -2.40 -41.36
#